data_AF-A0A2D9T012-F1
#
_entry.id   AF-A0A2D9T012-F1
#
_cell.length_a   1.000
_cell.length_b   1.000
_cell.length_c   1.000
_cell.angle_alpha   90.00
_cell.angle_beta   90.00
_cell.angle_gamma   90.00
#
_symmetry.space_group_name_H-M   'P 1'
#
loop_
_entity.id
_entity.type
_entity.pdbx_description
1 polymer ?
#
loop_
_entity_poly.entity_id
_entity_poly.type
_entity_poly.pdbx_seq_one_letter_code
_entity_poly.pdbx_strand_id
1 'polypeptide(L)'
;MMASPSFHSGTLMSLIHRVEQTDAGTGALICQASGDQLATVLLEEGRICWAVASGMRRRLTDLLLEGNDRLDRKSLESIYRDCRGRNVPLGEELVRRGVVEAGGLRNALAEHTSEALVRVGHRDDVTFDWVAHRTTSYSPSYTFDTLDIALRVARKVYPDAVRNAEAVLARTQIPAVAFLQSKCGDAFPVAAVQLDEVGGDDLTNRGRLFRELQEMLRQFGQGSSIELAVWRSASDRQLALTTEGDLLVAHFLVRPTQLGLLVKARMKT
;
A
#
# COMPACT_ATOMS: atom_id res chain seq x y z
N MET A 1 27.40 -8.36 -12.38
CA MET A 1 26.01 -8.27 -11.92
C MET A 1 26.04 -8.11 -10.41
N MET A 2 25.74 -6.92 -9.88
CA MET A 2 25.51 -6.77 -8.45
C MET A 2 24.18 -7.45 -8.12
N ALA A 3 24.14 -8.30 -7.10
CA ALA A 3 22.90 -8.88 -6.63
C ALA A 3 21.95 -7.74 -6.26
N SER A 4 20.75 -7.72 -6.85
CA SER A 4 19.71 -6.78 -6.42
C SER A 4 19.52 -6.96 -4.90
N PRO A 5 19.54 -5.88 -4.11
CA PRO A 5 19.35 -6.00 -2.67
C PRO A 5 18.05 -6.75 -2.40
N SER A 6 18.08 -7.69 -1.46
CA SER A 6 16.88 -8.41 -1.03
C SER A 6 15.85 -7.41 -0.51
N PHE A 7 14.58 -7.61 -0.85
CA PHE A 7 13.49 -6.85 -0.27
C PHE A 7 12.95 -7.60 0.95
N HIS A 8 12.93 -6.93 2.09
CA HIS A 8 12.49 -7.40 3.40
C HIS A 8 11.04 -6.95 3.60
N SER A 9 10.09 -7.78 3.18
CA SER A 9 8.66 -7.51 3.33
C SER A 9 8.25 -7.26 4.79
N GLY A 10 8.89 -7.94 5.74
CA GLY A 10 8.66 -7.76 7.18
C GLY A 10 8.93 -6.33 7.67
N THR A 11 9.92 -5.64 7.11
CA THR A 11 10.20 -4.23 7.42
C THR A 11 9.05 -3.32 6.99
N LEU A 12 8.59 -3.47 5.75
CA LEU A 12 7.47 -2.69 5.25
C LEU A 12 6.17 -3.02 5.99
N MET A 13 5.98 -4.28 6.35
CA MET A 13 4.83 -4.68 7.17
C MET A 13 4.87 -4.06 8.57
N SER A 14 6.05 -3.94 9.16
CA SER A 14 6.23 -3.26 10.44
C SER A 14 5.89 -1.77 10.32
N LEU A 15 6.31 -1.11 9.22
CA LEU A 15 5.93 0.27 8.94
C LEU A 15 4.42 0.43 8.81
N ILE A 16 3.76 -0.42 8.01
CA ILE A 16 2.31 -0.37 7.81
C ILE A 16 1.58 -0.54 9.14
N HIS A 17 2.01 -1.51 9.95
CA HIS A 17 1.45 -1.72 11.28
C HIS A 17 1.59 -0.48 12.17
N ARG A 18 2.73 0.24 12.09
CA ARG A 18 2.91 1.52 12.81
C ARG A 18 2.00 2.61 12.28
N VAL A 19 1.80 2.71 10.96
CA VAL A 19 0.86 3.67 10.35
C VAL A 19 -0.55 3.46 10.91
N GLU A 20 -1.02 2.22 10.93
CA GLU A 20 -2.35 1.82 11.42
C GLU A 20 -2.51 1.90 12.95
N GLN A 21 -1.47 2.35 13.67
CA GLN A 21 -1.55 2.66 15.10
C GLN A 21 -1.67 4.17 15.36
N THR A 22 -1.59 5.01 14.32
CA THR A 22 -1.60 6.48 14.43
C THR A 22 -3.00 7.10 14.26
N ASP A 23 -4.05 6.30 14.51
CA ASP A 23 -5.48 6.44 14.12
C ASP A 23 -6.20 7.80 14.33
N ALA A 24 -5.56 8.85 14.87
CA ALA A 24 -6.15 10.19 14.99
C ALA A 24 -5.14 11.36 14.87
N GLY A 25 -3.90 11.11 14.47
CA GLY A 25 -2.84 12.12 14.46
C GLY A 25 -2.37 12.53 13.06
N THR A 26 -2.05 13.82 12.88
CA THR A 26 -1.23 14.31 11.77
C THR A 26 0.22 14.34 12.23
N GLY A 27 1.13 13.79 11.43
CA GLY A 27 2.54 13.71 11.82
C GLY A 27 3.41 12.99 10.81
N ALA A 28 4.55 12.51 11.30
CA ALA A 28 5.52 11.78 10.49
C ALA A 28 6.05 10.56 11.25
N LEU A 29 6.25 9.45 10.52
CA LEU A 29 7.17 8.40 10.93
C LEU A 29 8.55 8.69 10.36
N ILE A 30 9.52 8.89 11.24
CA ILE A 30 10.93 8.96 10.90
C ILE A 30 11.47 7.54 10.87
N CYS A 31 11.92 7.11 9.70
CA CYS A 31 12.51 5.79 9.49
C CYS A 31 14.02 5.93 9.59
N GLN A 32 14.66 5.26 10.55
CA GLN A 32 16.12 5.27 10.71
C GLN A 32 16.69 3.88 10.48
N ALA A 33 17.89 3.80 9.91
CA ALA A 33 18.59 2.54 9.70
C ALA A 33 20.10 2.77 9.90
N SER A 34 20.75 1.93 10.70
CA SER A 34 22.15 2.11 11.13
C SER A 34 22.47 3.50 11.71
N GLY A 35 21.51 4.13 12.39
CA GLY A 35 21.68 5.46 13.01
C GLY A 35 21.45 6.65 12.07
N ASP A 36 21.30 6.43 10.76
CA ASP A 36 21.00 7.48 9.79
C ASP A 36 19.51 7.55 9.47
N GLN A 37 18.99 8.74 9.17
CA GLN A 37 17.63 8.90 8.67
C GLN A 37 17.51 8.36 7.24
N LEU A 38 16.78 7.26 7.10
CA LEU A 38 16.52 6.58 5.84
C LEU A 38 15.36 7.22 5.08
N ALA A 39 14.25 7.49 5.78
CA ALA A 39 13.04 8.02 5.18
C ALA A 39 12.19 8.81 6.18
N THR A 40 11.27 9.60 5.63
CA THR A 40 10.19 10.25 6.36
C THR A 40 8.87 9.92 5.67
N VAL A 41 7.91 9.42 6.44
CA VAL A 41 6.56 9.10 5.96
C VAL A 41 5.58 9.99 6.68
N LEU A 42 4.96 10.91 5.95
CA LEU A 42 3.92 11.81 6.45
C LEU A 42 2.60 11.08 6.51
N LEU A 43 1.94 11.18 7.67
CA LEU A 43 0.69 10.49 7.96
C LEU A 43 -0.40 11.45 8.42
N GLU A 44 -1.64 11.02 8.18
CA GLU A 44 -2.85 11.63 8.71
C GLU A 44 -3.91 10.55 8.89
N GLU A 45 -4.47 10.46 10.11
CA GLU A 45 -5.60 9.57 10.40
C GLU A 45 -5.36 8.12 9.94
N GLY A 46 -4.17 7.58 10.22
CA GLY A 46 -3.79 6.21 9.83
C GLY A 46 -3.56 6.02 8.33
N ARG A 47 -3.46 7.09 7.54
CA ARG A 47 -3.23 7.07 6.10
C ARG A 47 -1.88 7.68 5.75
N ILE A 48 -1.30 7.24 4.63
CA ILE A 48 -0.03 7.77 4.14
C ILE A 48 -0.33 8.96 3.24
N CYS A 49 0.18 10.14 3.57
CA CYS A 49 0.07 11.33 2.71
C CYS A 49 1.19 11.32 1.67
N TRP A 50 2.42 11.13 2.12
CA TRP A 50 3.61 11.16 1.27
C TRP A 50 4.78 10.51 1.98
N ALA A 51 5.68 9.87 1.23
CA ALA A 51 6.97 9.42 1.74
C ALA A 51 8.13 9.95 0.89
N VAL A 52 9.25 10.24 1.56
CA VAL A 52 10.54 10.56 0.93
C VAL A 52 11.64 9.75 1.60
N ALA A 53 12.56 9.22 0.81
CA ALA A 53 13.72 8.48 1.29
C ALA A 53 15.02 9.11 0.79
N SER A 54 16.10 8.94 1.56
CA SER A 54 17.42 9.41 1.17
C SER A 54 17.89 8.69 -0.11
N GLY A 55 18.55 9.46 -0.99
CA GLY A 55 19.11 8.99 -2.26
C GLY A 55 18.11 8.66 -3.36
N MET A 56 16.83 9.04 -3.23
CA MET A 56 15.79 8.76 -4.24
C MET A 56 16.23 9.21 -5.64
N ARG A 57 16.06 8.33 -6.63
CA ARG A 57 16.50 8.60 -8.00
C ARG A 57 15.62 9.66 -8.66
N ARG A 58 14.30 9.50 -8.54
CA ARG A 58 13.30 10.41 -9.10
C ARG A 58 12.73 11.27 -7.98
N ARG A 59 12.65 12.57 -8.23
CA ARG A 59 11.90 13.50 -7.39
C ARG A 59 10.45 13.50 -7.85
N LEU A 60 9.53 13.97 -6.99
CA LEU A 60 8.12 14.15 -7.38
C LEU A 60 8.00 15.03 -8.64
N THR A 61 8.85 16.04 -8.79
CA THR A 61 8.89 16.91 -9.98
C THR A 61 9.23 16.13 -11.25
N ASP A 62 10.09 15.12 -11.17
CA ASP A 62 10.45 14.30 -12.33
C ASP A 62 9.25 13.45 -12.77
N LEU A 63 8.55 12.85 -11.81
CA LEU A 63 7.34 12.06 -12.06
C LEU A 63 6.20 12.91 -12.66
N LEU A 64 6.06 14.15 -12.21
CA LEU A 64 5.06 15.08 -12.76
C LEU A 64 5.39 15.48 -14.20
N LEU A 65 6.66 15.64 -14.56
CA LEU A 65 7.10 15.93 -15.93
C LEU A 65 6.96 14.71 -16.85
N GLU A 66 7.34 13.52 -16.37
CA GLU A 66 7.20 12.26 -17.13
C GLU A 66 5.74 11.94 -17.48
N GLY A 67 4.80 12.30 -16.61
CA GLY A 67 3.36 12.03 -16.81
C GLY A 67 2.59 13.15 -17.51
N ASN A 68 3.24 14.23 -17.95
CA ASN A 68 2.53 15.41 -18.45
C ASN A 68 3.30 16.18 -19.53
N ASP A 69 2.92 15.96 -20.79
CA ASP A 69 3.53 16.61 -21.95
C ASP A 69 3.31 18.14 -22.01
N ARG A 70 2.34 18.66 -21.26
CA ARG A 70 2.02 20.10 -21.22
C ARG A 70 2.81 20.85 -20.15
N LEU A 71 3.50 20.13 -19.26
CA LEU A 71 4.27 20.71 -18.19
C LEU A 71 5.76 20.64 -18.53
N ASP A 72 6.37 21.79 -18.79
CA ASP A 72 7.82 21.89 -18.89
C ASP A 72 8.46 22.26 -17.55
N ARG A 73 9.77 22.00 -17.43
CA ARG A 73 10.53 22.24 -16.20
C ARG A 73 10.54 23.72 -15.80
N LYS A 74 10.63 24.64 -16.77
CA LYS A 74 10.72 26.08 -16.51
C LYS A 74 9.41 26.61 -15.92
N SER A 75 8.28 26.13 -16.44
CA SER A 75 6.94 26.43 -15.96
C SER A 75 6.72 25.87 -14.57
N LEU A 76 7.12 24.62 -14.31
CA LEU A 76 7.03 24.01 -12.98
C LEU A 76 7.86 24.79 -11.93
N GLU A 77 9.09 25.18 -12.25
CA GLU A 77 9.94 26.00 -11.38
C GLU A 77 9.37 27.40 -11.12
N SER A 78 8.70 27.99 -12.11
CA SER A 78 8.02 29.28 -11.95
C SER A 78 6.84 29.16 -11.00
N ILE A 79 6.01 28.12 -11.14
CA ILE A 79 4.88 27.85 -10.25
C ILE A 79 5.38 27.56 -8.84
N TYR A 80 6.43 26.74 -8.70
CA TYR A 80 7.04 26.44 -7.40
C TYR A 80 7.51 27.70 -6.67
N ARG A 81 8.20 28.62 -7.36
CA ARG A 81 8.65 29.89 -6.76
C ARG A 81 7.47 30.75 -6.27
N ASP A 82 6.40 30.82 -7.06
CA ASP A 82 5.20 31.54 -6.68
C ASP A 82 4.46 30.90 -5.50
N CYS A 83 4.30 29.57 -5.49
CA CYS A 83 3.74 28.82 -4.36
C CYS A 83 4.53 29.06 -3.08
N ARG A 84 5.86 29.02 -3.15
CA ARG A 84 6.76 29.28 -2.03
C ARG A 84 6.61 30.71 -1.50
N GLY A 85 6.46 31.69 -2.38
CA GLY A 85 6.22 33.09 -1.99
C GLY A 85 4.87 33.31 -1.29
N ARG A 86 3.85 32.51 -1.64
CA ARG A 86 2.49 32.60 -1.07
C ARG A 86 2.21 31.60 0.05
N ASN A 87 3.17 30.73 0.38
CA ASN A 87 3.01 29.62 1.32
C ASN A 87 1.79 28.73 1.01
N VAL A 88 1.57 28.41 -0.28
CA VAL A 88 0.51 27.49 -0.70
C VAL A 88 1.08 26.14 -1.17
N PRO A 89 0.37 25.03 -0.97
CA PRO A 89 0.79 23.72 -1.46
C PRO A 89 0.95 23.68 -2.99
N LEU A 90 2.08 23.13 -3.46
CA LEU A 90 2.41 23.08 -4.89
C LEU A 90 1.44 22.19 -5.67
N GLY A 91 1.11 21.00 -5.16
CA GLY A 91 0.30 20.02 -5.88
C GLY A 91 -1.09 20.54 -6.17
N GLU A 92 -1.78 21.03 -5.15
CA GLU A 92 -3.09 21.64 -5.21
C GLU A 92 -3.11 22.83 -6.18
N GLU A 93 -2.04 23.65 -6.17
CA GLU A 93 -1.93 24.78 -7.07
C GLU A 93 -1.74 24.35 -8.54
N LEU A 94 -0.96 23.30 -8.81
CA LEU A 94 -0.81 22.73 -10.16
C LEU A 94 -2.16 22.24 -10.71
N VAL A 95 -2.96 21.59 -9.86
CA VAL A 95 -4.31 21.13 -10.22
C VAL A 95 -5.26 22.31 -10.43
N ARG A 96 -5.27 23.27 -9.50
CA ARG A 96 -6.11 24.48 -9.59
C ARG A 96 -5.85 25.29 -10.85
N ARG A 97 -4.60 25.35 -11.32
CA ARG A 97 -4.22 26.03 -12.58
C ARG A 97 -4.52 25.20 -13.83
N GLY A 98 -4.99 23.97 -13.70
CA GLY A 98 -5.21 23.05 -14.83
C GLY A 98 -3.91 22.60 -15.50
N VAL A 99 -2.77 22.74 -14.83
CA VAL A 99 -1.46 22.34 -15.35
C VAL A 99 -1.28 20.83 -15.22
N VAL A 100 -1.79 20.25 -14.13
CA VAL A 100 -1.79 18.81 -13.87
C VAL A 100 -3.21 18.38 -13.54
N GLU A 101 -3.67 17.25 -14.05
CA GLU A 101 -4.95 16.68 -13.64
C GLU A 101 -4.85 16.11 -12.21
N ALA A 102 -5.93 16.20 -11.42
CA ALA A 102 -5.94 15.68 -10.05
C ALA A 102 -5.53 14.20 -9.95
N GLY A 103 -5.98 13.38 -10.90
CA GLY A 103 -5.59 11.97 -11.00
C GLY A 103 -4.10 11.79 -11.32
N GLY A 104 -3.53 12.64 -12.17
CA GLY A 104 -2.11 12.65 -12.50
C GLY A 104 -1.23 12.97 -11.29
N LEU A 105 -1.60 14.02 -10.52
CA LEU A 105 -0.90 14.36 -9.28
C LEU A 105 -0.98 13.22 -8.25
N ARG A 106 -2.19 12.67 -8.05
CA ARG A 106 -2.39 11.57 -7.11
C ARG A 106 -1.55 10.34 -7.50
N ASN A 107 -1.45 10.03 -8.78
CA ASN A 107 -0.63 8.93 -9.28
C ASN A 107 0.87 9.20 -9.08
N ALA A 108 1.35 10.42 -9.36
CA ALA A 108 2.75 10.78 -9.13
C ALA A 108 3.13 10.70 -7.64
N LEU A 109 2.25 11.15 -6.75
CA LEU A 109 2.45 11.04 -5.29
C LEU A 109 2.49 9.57 -4.83
N ALA A 110 1.57 8.74 -5.33
CA ALA A 110 1.54 7.32 -4.99
C ALA A 110 2.80 6.59 -5.49
N GLU A 111 3.23 6.90 -6.71
CA GLU A 111 4.46 6.37 -7.32
C GLU A 111 5.68 6.75 -6.48
N HIS A 112 5.86 8.05 -6.20
CA HIS A 112 6.96 8.55 -5.36
C HIS A 112 6.97 7.89 -3.97
N THR A 113 5.80 7.81 -3.34
CA THR A 113 5.64 7.21 -2.02
C THR A 113 6.04 5.73 -2.04
N SER A 114 5.56 4.97 -3.04
CA SER A 114 5.94 3.56 -3.17
C SER A 114 7.44 3.38 -3.45
N GLU A 115 8.09 4.25 -4.22
CA GLU A 115 9.55 4.21 -4.40
C GLU A 115 10.33 4.45 -3.11
N ALA A 116 9.87 5.40 -2.28
CA ALA A 116 10.47 5.65 -0.98
C ALA A 116 10.34 4.42 -0.07
N LEU A 117 9.18 3.77 -0.07
CA LEU A 117 8.93 2.60 0.76
C LEU A 117 9.63 1.33 0.27
N VAL A 118 9.88 1.21 -1.04
CA VAL A 118 10.77 0.15 -1.58
C VAL A 118 12.14 0.22 -0.92
N ARG A 119 12.67 1.43 -0.72
CA ARG A 119 13.99 1.62 -0.08
C ARG A 119 13.97 1.30 1.40
N VAL A 120 12.90 1.67 2.10
CA VAL A 120 12.69 1.24 3.48
C VAL A 120 12.69 -0.28 3.56
N GLY A 121 11.99 -0.95 2.65
CA GLY A 121 11.98 -2.42 2.59
C GLY A 121 13.28 -3.06 2.13
N HIS A 122 14.29 -2.33 1.65
CA HIS A 122 15.63 -2.89 1.37
C HIS A 122 16.55 -2.91 2.60
N ARG A 123 16.02 -2.55 3.77
CA ARG A 123 16.72 -2.55 5.05
C ARG A 123 15.95 -3.42 6.03
N ASP A 124 16.63 -4.24 6.80
CA ASP A 124 16.07 -5.08 7.86
C ASP A 124 16.28 -4.50 9.26
N ASP A 125 17.13 -3.48 9.38
CA ASP A 125 17.51 -2.80 10.63
C ASP A 125 16.75 -1.47 10.85
N VAL A 126 15.53 -1.35 10.31
CA VAL A 126 14.79 -0.07 10.35
C VAL A 126 14.02 0.11 11.65
N THR A 127 14.17 1.27 12.28
CA THR A 127 13.33 1.74 13.40
C THR A 127 12.35 2.82 12.93
N PHE A 128 11.23 2.97 13.64
CA PHE A 128 10.17 3.92 13.31
C PHE A 128 9.83 4.79 14.52
N ASP A 129 10.12 6.09 14.41
CA ASP A 129 9.83 7.08 15.45
C ASP A 129 8.73 8.03 15.01
N TRP A 130 7.69 8.17 15.83
CA TRP A 130 6.58 9.07 15.55
C TRP A 130 6.89 10.50 16.00
N VAL A 131 6.64 11.46 15.11
CA VAL A 131 6.72 12.89 15.38
C VAL A 131 5.40 13.53 15.03
N ALA A 132 4.66 13.99 16.05
CA ALA A 132 3.41 14.70 15.85
C ALA A 132 3.65 16.08 15.22
N HIS A 133 2.83 16.45 14.24
CA HIS A 133 2.83 17.78 13.64
C HIS A 133 1.69 18.62 14.21
N ARG A 134 1.92 19.92 14.38
CA ARG A 134 0.89 20.90 14.75
C ARG A 134 0.21 21.56 13.52
N THR A 135 0.51 21.06 12.33
CA THR A 135 0.09 21.67 11.07
C THR A 135 -1.37 21.37 10.76
N THR A 136 -1.91 22.16 9.83
CA THR A 136 -3.20 21.92 9.20
C THR A 136 -3.23 20.52 8.56
N SER A 137 -4.42 19.93 8.51
CA SER A 137 -4.65 18.63 7.87
C SER A 137 -4.20 18.60 6.41
N TYR A 138 -3.87 17.41 5.92
CA TYR A 138 -3.62 17.19 4.50
C TYR A 138 -4.95 17.04 3.75
N SER A 139 -4.92 17.16 2.42
CA SER A 139 -6.11 16.92 1.62
C SER A 139 -6.40 15.41 1.55
N PRO A 140 -7.60 14.94 1.94
CA PRO A 140 -7.95 13.51 1.86
C PRO A 140 -7.84 12.90 0.45
N SER A 141 -7.89 13.74 -0.59
CA SER A 141 -7.74 13.32 -2.00
C SER A 141 -6.33 12.84 -2.34
N TYR A 142 -5.34 13.26 -1.54
CA TYR A 142 -3.91 12.97 -1.72
C TYR A 142 -3.34 12.12 -0.58
N THR A 143 -4.20 11.43 0.16
CA THR A 143 -3.79 10.41 1.14
C THR A 143 -4.16 9.01 0.63
N PHE A 144 -3.36 8.03 1.03
CA PHE A 144 -3.41 6.67 0.53
C PHE A 144 -3.64 5.69 1.68
N ASP A 145 -4.49 4.71 1.42
CA ASP A 145 -4.66 3.56 2.31
C ASP A 145 -3.40 2.67 2.30
N THR A 146 -3.12 2.01 3.42
CA THR A 146 -1.93 1.18 3.58
C THR A 146 -1.91 -0.01 2.63
N LEU A 147 -3.07 -0.63 2.34
CA LEU A 147 -3.17 -1.74 1.40
C LEU A 147 -2.88 -1.27 -0.04
N ASP A 148 -3.44 -0.12 -0.44
CA ASP A 148 -3.20 0.45 -1.78
C ASP A 148 -1.71 0.71 -2.02
N ILE A 149 -1.02 1.25 -1.01
CA ILE A 149 0.43 1.49 -1.08
C ILE A 149 1.22 0.18 -1.07
N ALA A 150 0.86 -0.78 -0.23
CA ALA A 150 1.51 -2.09 -0.18
C ALA A 150 1.42 -2.81 -1.54
N LEU A 151 0.26 -2.80 -2.20
CA LEU A 151 0.06 -3.36 -3.53
C LEU A 151 0.90 -2.64 -4.61
N ARG A 152 1.05 -1.31 -4.51
CA ARG A 152 1.94 -0.55 -5.41
C ARG A 152 3.40 -0.92 -5.21
N VAL A 153 3.83 -1.10 -3.96
CA VAL A 153 5.17 -1.62 -3.66
C VAL A 153 5.32 -3.03 -4.21
N ALA A 154 4.35 -3.93 -4.00
CA ALA A 154 4.36 -5.29 -4.50
C ALA A 154 4.56 -5.37 -6.02
N ARG A 155 3.87 -4.53 -6.80
CA ARG A 155 4.05 -4.44 -8.26
C ARG A 155 5.49 -4.12 -8.67
N LYS A 156 6.23 -3.37 -7.85
CA LYS A 156 7.63 -3.00 -8.10
C LYS A 156 8.60 -4.12 -7.72
N VAL A 157 8.36 -4.77 -6.58
CA VAL A 157 9.33 -5.72 -6.01
C VAL A 157 9.06 -7.17 -6.38
N TYR A 158 7.81 -7.53 -6.68
CA TYR A 158 7.35 -8.88 -6.97
C TYR A 158 6.45 -8.95 -8.22
N PRO A 159 6.84 -8.39 -9.38
CA PRO A 159 5.95 -8.26 -10.53
C PRO A 159 5.40 -9.60 -11.01
N ASP A 160 6.16 -10.69 -10.90
CA ASP A 160 5.74 -12.03 -11.32
C ASP A 160 4.71 -12.62 -10.34
N ALA A 161 4.93 -12.46 -9.03
CA ALA A 161 3.98 -12.88 -8.01
C ALA A 161 2.66 -12.10 -8.13
N VAL A 162 2.72 -10.80 -8.43
CA VAL A 162 1.52 -9.99 -8.70
C VAL A 162 0.75 -10.54 -9.91
N ARG A 163 1.42 -10.79 -11.05
CA ARG A 163 0.74 -11.33 -12.24
C ARG A 163 0.12 -12.71 -11.97
N ASN A 164 0.83 -13.58 -11.25
CA ASN A 164 0.29 -14.87 -10.85
C ASN A 164 -0.94 -14.71 -9.94
N ALA A 165 -0.84 -13.85 -8.93
CA ALA A 165 -1.94 -13.57 -8.02
C ALA A 165 -3.17 -12.97 -8.73
N GLU A 166 -2.98 -12.02 -9.64
CA GLU A 166 -4.06 -11.47 -10.47
C GLU A 166 -4.75 -12.56 -11.30
N ALA A 167 -4.00 -13.49 -11.90
CA ALA A 167 -4.56 -14.62 -12.62
C ALA A 167 -5.36 -15.58 -11.71
N VAL A 168 -4.87 -15.83 -10.49
CA VAL A 168 -5.59 -16.63 -9.48
C VAL A 168 -6.91 -15.96 -9.09
N LEU A 169 -6.87 -14.67 -8.74
CA LEU A 169 -8.05 -13.91 -8.31
C LEU A 169 -9.10 -13.76 -9.42
N ALA A 170 -8.67 -13.61 -10.68
CA ALA A 170 -9.60 -13.49 -11.81
C ALA A 170 -10.50 -14.72 -12.02
N ARG A 171 -10.09 -15.91 -11.55
CA ARG A 171 -10.86 -17.16 -11.71
C ARG A 171 -11.99 -17.30 -10.70
N THR A 172 -11.88 -16.70 -9.53
CA THR A 172 -12.89 -16.88 -8.46
C THR A 172 -14.05 -15.90 -8.61
N GLN A 173 -13.81 -14.69 -9.14
CA GLN A 173 -14.81 -13.61 -9.23
C GLN A 173 -15.46 -13.30 -7.87
N ILE A 174 -14.68 -13.49 -6.80
CA ILE A 174 -15.06 -13.19 -5.42
C ILE A 174 -14.11 -12.10 -4.95
N PRO A 175 -14.59 -11.09 -4.20
CA PRO A 175 -13.72 -10.12 -3.57
C PRO A 175 -12.63 -10.81 -2.76
N ALA A 176 -11.37 -10.44 -2.99
CA ALA A 176 -10.26 -11.16 -2.39
C ALA A 176 -8.98 -10.34 -2.34
N VAL A 177 -8.10 -10.72 -1.42
CA VAL A 177 -6.70 -10.29 -1.37
C VAL A 177 -5.80 -11.51 -1.42
N ALA A 178 -4.80 -11.49 -2.30
CA ALA A 178 -3.75 -12.49 -2.39
C ALA A 178 -2.49 -11.97 -1.70
N PHE A 179 -1.86 -12.84 -0.94
CA PHE A 179 -0.65 -12.57 -0.16
C PHE A 179 0.46 -13.52 -0.59
N LEU A 180 1.66 -13.00 -0.75
CA LEU A 180 2.87 -13.78 -0.87
C LEU A 180 3.36 -14.13 0.53
N GLN A 181 3.54 -15.43 0.81
CA GLN A 181 4.12 -15.88 2.08
C GLN A 181 5.65 -15.78 2.04
N SER A 182 6.23 -15.16 3.06
CA SER A 182 7.67 -15.13 3.28
C SER A 182 8.10 -16.38 4.05
N LYS A 183 9.38 -16.75 3.92
CA LYS A 183 9.97 -17.85 4.70
C LYS A 183 9.93 -17.62 6.21
N CYS A 184 9.78 -16.37 6.65
CA CYS A 184 9.69 -15.98 8.05
C CYS A 184 8.24 -16.01 8.58
N GLY A 185 7.27 -16.44 7.77
CA GLY A 185 5.86 -16.49 8.14
C GLY A 185 5.10 -15.16 7.95
N ASP A 186 5.75 -14.14 7.37
CA ASP A 186 5.05 -12.90 7.02
C ASP A 186 4.20 -13.10 5.77
N ALA A 187 3.07 -12.40 5.68
CA ALA A 187 2.22 -12.38 4.50
C ALA A 187 2.19 -10.96 3.93
N PHE A 188 2.68 -10.78 2.70
CA PHE A 188 2.74 -9.49 2.02
C PHE A 188 1.69 -9.43 0.90
N PRO A 189 0.80 -8.42 0.85
CA PRO A 189 -0.25 -8.37 -0.16
C PRO A 189 0.37 -8.12 -1.54
N VAL A 190 -0.07 -8.91 -2.53
CA VAL A 190 0.44 -8.81 -3.92
C VAL A 190 -0.66 -8.50 -4.93
N ALA A 191 -1.91 -8.87 -4.66
CA ALA A 191 -3.04 -8.49 -5.50
C ALA A 191 -4.32 -8.38 -4.68
N ALA A 192 -5.28 -7.60 -5.19
CA ALA A 192 -6.63 -7.52 -4.64
C ALA A 192 -7.65 -7.28 -5.75
N VAL A 193 -8.87 -7.79 -5.58
CA VAL A 193 -10.00 -7.61 -6.51
C VAL A 193 -11.29 -7.30 -5.77
N GLN A 194 -12.14 -6.45 -6.35
CA GLN A 194 -13.52 -6.19 -5.92
C GLN A 194 -13.67 -5.79 -4.43
N LEU A 195 -12.65 -5.13 -3.84
CA LEU A 195 -12.69 -4.76 -2.42
C LEU A 195 -13.76 -3.71 -2.07
N ASP A 196 -14.25 -2.98 -3.08
CA ASP A 196 -15.43 -2.12 -2.99
C ASP A 196 -16.71 -2.91 -2.68
N GLU A 197 -16.81 -4.18 -3.07
CA GLU A 197 -17.98 -5.03 -2.78
C GLU A 197 -18.01 -5.55 -1.33
N VAL A 198 -16.88 -5.50 -0.61
CA VAL A 198 -16.75 -6.01 0.77
C VAL A 198 -17.52 -5.15 1.79
N GLY A 199 -17.93 -3.94 1.40
CA GLY A 199 -18.72 -3.04 2.21
C GLY A 199 -17.89 -2.31 3.29
N GLY A 200 -18.24 -1.05 3.50
CA GLY A 200 -17.56 -0.12 4.40
C GLY A 200 -17.30 1.19 3.67
N ASP A 201 -18.15 2.20 3.90
CA ASP A 201 -18.16 3.49 3.21
C ASP A 201 -16.92 4.37 3.44
N ASP A 202 -15.92 3.86 4.16
CA ASP A 202 -14.72 4.62 4.44
C ASP A 202 -13.48 3.88 3.97
N LEU A 203 -12.71 4.55 3.12
CA LEU A 203 -11.42 4.09 2.58
C LEU A 203 -10.43 3.77 3.71
N THR A 204 -10.63 4.31 4.92
CA THR A 204 -9.90 3.95 6.16
C THR A 204 -10.15 2.51 6.63
N ASN A 205 -11.21 1.84 6.14
CA ASN A 205 -11.51 0.45 6.52
C ASN A 205 -10.62 -0.58 5.83
N ARG A 206 -9.95 -0.25 4.72
CA ARG A 206 -9.10 -1.21 4.00
C ARG A 206 -7.83 -1.53 4.76
N GLY A 207 -7.18 -0.54 5.38
CA GLY A 207 -6.08 -0.76 6.33
C GLY A 207 -6.51 -1.59 7.55
N ARG A 208 -7.68 -1.31 8.13
CA ARG A 208 -8.22 -2.13 9.24
C ARG A 208 -8.47 -3.59 8.82
N LEU A 209 -9.09 -3.78 7.66
CA LEU A 209 -9.34 -5.10 7.09
C LEU A 209 -8.02 -5.84 6.82
N PHE A 210 -7.03 -5.11 6.31
CA PHE A 210 -5.70 -5.63 6.09
C PHE A 210 -5.06 -6.09 7.40
N ARG A 211 -5.12 -5.28 8.47
CA ARG A 211 -4.67 -5.63 9.82
C ARG A 211 -5.35 -6.89 10.36
N GLU A 212 -6.67 -6.98 10.27
CA GLU A 212 -7.46 -8.15 10.70
C GLU A 212 -7.02 -9.42 9.95
N LEU A 213 -6.81 -9.32 8.63
CA LEU A 213 -6.28 -10.43 7.84
C LEU A 213 -4.89 -10.81 8.31
N GLN A 214 -3.98 -9.85 8.51
CA GLN A 214 -2.63 -10.16 8.97
C GLN A 214 -2.59 -10.90 10.30
N GLU A 215 -3.39 -10.44 11.27
CA GLU A 215 -3.51 -11.11 12.58
C GLU A 215 -4.02 -12.55 12.43
N MET A 216 -5.04 -12.74 11.60
CA MET A 216 -5.56 -14.07 11.28
C MET A 216 -4.49 -14.95 10.62
N LEU A 217 -3.80 -14.44 9.60
CA LEU A 217 -2.79 -15.22 8.87
C LEU A 217 -1.62 -15.63 9.78
N ARG A 218 -1.23 -14.79 10.73
CA ARG A 218 -0.22 -15.15 11.75
C ARG A 218 -0.68 -16.30 12.64
N GLN A 219 -1.97 -16.38 12.99
CA GLN A 219 -2.51 -17.49 13.79
C GLN A 219 -2.44 -18.83 13.05
N PHE A 220 -2.58 -18.82 11.72
CA PHE A 220 -2.48 -20.03 10.90
C PHE A 220 -1.05 -20.36 10.44
N GLY A 221 -0.13 -19.39 10.55
CA GLY A 221 1.19 -19.37 9.89
C GLY A 221 2.26 -20.33 10.41
N GLN A 222 1.94 -21.38 11.19
CA GLN A 222 2.93 -22.38 11.58
C GLN A 222 2.52 -23.80 11.15
N GLY A 223 2.92 -24.17 9.93
CA GLY A 223 3.13 -25.58 9.54
C GLY A 223 1.95 -26.35 8.95
N SER A 224 0.80 -25.72 8.68
CA SER A 224 -0.36 -26.42 8.09
C SER A 224 -0.64 -25.96 6.65
N SER A 225 -0.75 -26.90 5.70
CA SER A 225 -1.27 -26.61 4.36
C SER A 225 -2.77 -26.37 4.46
N ILE A 226 -3.18 -25.10 4.40
CA ILE A 226 -4.60 -24.74 4.42
C ILE A 226 -5.17 -24.98 3.03
N GLU A 227 -5.86 -26.10 2.82
CA GLU A 227 -6.60 -26.30 1.56
C GLU A 227 -7.78 -25.34 1.44
N LEU A 228 -8.58 -25.25 2.52
CA LEU A 228 -9.68 -24.31 2.68
C LEU A 228 -10.00 -24.16 4.16
N ALA A 229 -9.98 -22.94 4.68
CA ALA A 229 -10.51 -22.62 6.00
C ALA A 229 -11.58 -21.53 5.86
N VAL A 230 -12.71 -21.71 6.53
CA VAL A 230 -13.80 -20.72 6.52
C VAL A 230 -13.97 -20.15 7.92
N TRP A 231 -14.11 -18.84 8.00
CA TRP A 231 -14.16 -18.09 9.24
C TRP A 231 -15.25 -17.02 9.18
N ARG A 232 -15.62 -16.54 10.37
CA ARG A 232 -16.48 -15.38 10.56
C ARG A 232 -15.79 -14.40 11.49
N SER A 233 -15.63 -13.16 11.05
CA SER A 233 -14.96 -12.11 11.80
C SER A 233 -15.74 -11.66 13.02
N ALA A 234 -15.07 -10.92 13.90
CA ALA A 234 -15.72 -10.19 14.99
C ALA A 234 -16.77 -9.18 14.48
N SER A 235 -16.61 -8.72 13.23
CA SER A 235 -17.55 -7.88 12.50
C SER A 235 -18.60 -8.69 11.69
N ASP A 236 -18.76 -9.99 11.98
CA ASP A 236 -19.68 -10.94 11.33
C ASP A 236 -19.42 -11.18 9.82
N ARG A 237 -18.25 -10.76 9.32
CA ARG A 237 -17.84 -10.99 7.92
C ARG A 237 -17.40 -12.43 7.72
N GLN A 238 -17.95 -13.11 6.72
CA GLN A 238 -17.48 -14.45 6.36
C GLN A 238 -16.28 -14.36 5.42
N LEU A 239 -15.23 -15.11 5.71
CA LEU A 239 -14.06 -15.24 4.85
C LEU A 239 -13.70 -16.69 4.62
N ALA A 240 -13.07 -16.94 3.49
CA ALA A 240 -12.39 -18.19 3.21
C ALA A 240 -10.91 -17.94 2.92
N LEU A 241 -10.03 -18.77 3.50
CA LEU A 241 -8.60 -18.81 3.19
C LEU A 241 -8.31 -20.02 2.33
N THR A 242 -7.55 -19.83 1.25
CA THR A 242 -7.06 -20.90 0.38
C THR A 242 -5.58 -20.71 0.07
N THR A 243 -4.86 -21.80 -0.16
CA THR A 243 -3.47 -21.76 -0.65
C THR A 243 -3.39 -22.16 -2.13
N GLU A 244 -2.54 -21.47 -2.88
CA GLU A 244 -2.23 -21.81 -4.27
C GLU A 244 -0.77 -21.51 -4.60
N GLY A 245 0.07 -22.56 -4.60
CA GLY A 245 1.52 -22.40 -4.65
C GLY A 245 2.01 -21.61 -3.43
N ASP A 246 2.79 -20.56 -3.68
CA ASP A 246 3.32 -19.66 -2.63
C ASP A 246 2.33 -18.55 -2.22
N LEU A 247 1.11 -18.57 -2.79
CA LEU A 247 0.08 -17.59 -2.51
C LEU A 247 -0.90 -18.10 -1.45
N LEU A 248 -1.23 -17.19 -0.54
CA LEU A 248 -2.33 -17.32 0.39
C LEU A 248 -3.40 -16.33 0.00
N VAL A 249 -4.62 -16.80 -0.22
CA VAL A 249 -5.72 -15.97 -0.72
C VAL A 249 -6.83 -15.90 0.32
N ALA A 250 -7.18 -14.67 0.72
CA ALA A 250 -8.33 -14.39 1.56
C ALA A 250 -9.50 -13.91 0.71
N HIS A 251 -10.56 -14.71 0.63
CA HIS A 251 -11.80 -14.43 -0.09
C HIS A 251 -12.86 -13.91 0.88
N PHE A 252 -13.49 -12.78 0.57
CA PHE A 252 -14.61 -12.24 1.33
C PHE A 252 -15.92 -12.80 0.77
N LEU A 253 -16.61 -13.60 1.58
CA LEU A 253 -17.87 -14.26 1.22
C LEU A 253 -19.04 -13.31 1.52
N VAL A 254 -19.16 -12.27 0.70
CA VAL A 254 -20.25 -11.27 0.77
C VAL A 254 -21.63 -11.83 0.40
N ARG A 255 -21.68 -12.99 -0.29
CA ARG A 255 -22.93 -13.70 -0.64
C ARG A 255 -22.85 -15.17 -0.24
N PRO A 256 -23.95 -15.78 0.26
CA PRO A 256 -23.94 -17.19 0.67
C PRO A 256 -23.49 -18.17 -0.42
N THR A 257 -23.73 -17.85 -1.69
CA THR A 257 -23.37 -18.71 -2.84
C THR A 257 -21.88 -18.73 -3.14
N GLN A 258 -21.09 -17.78 -2.63
CA GLN A 258 -19.67 -17.64 -2.99
C GLN A 258 -18.81 -18.77 -2.44
N LEU A 259 -19.17 -19.38 -1.31
CA LEU A 259 -18.45 -20.57 -0.82
C LEU A 259 -18.56 -21.73 -1.83
N GLY A 260 -19.75 -21.94 -2.40
CA GLY A 260 -19.95 -22.95 -3.43
C GLY A 260 -19.18 -22.65 -4.71
N LEU A 261 -19.10 -21.37 -5.12
CA LEU A 261 -18.29 -20.94 -6.26
C LEU A 261 -16.80 -21.20 -6.02
N LEU A 262 -16.30 -20.88 -4.82
CA LEU A 262 -14.91 -21.09 -4.44
C LEU A 262 -14.54 -22.58 -4.48
N VAL A 263 -15.35 -23.43 -3.85
CA VAL A 263 -15.15 -24.89 -3.87
C VAL A 263 -15.18 -25.42 -5.30
N LYS A 264 -16.12 -24.98 -6.13
CA LYS A 264 -16.21 -25.39 -7.54
C LYS A 264 -14.99 -24.96 -8.36
N ALA A 265 -14.45 -23.76 -8.11
CA ALA A 265 -13.25 -23.27 -8.80
C ALA A 265 -12.03 -24.15 -8.47
N ARG A 266 -11.91 -24.59 -7.21
CA ARG A 266 -10.84 -25.46 -6.72
C ARG A 266 -10.89 -26.89 -7.23
N MET A 267 -12.08 -27.42 -7.54
CA MET A 267 -12.22 -28.77 -8.11
C MET A 267 -11.75 -28.88 -9.58
N LYS A 268 -11.48 -27.76 -10.25
CA LYS A 268 -11.11 -27.72 -11.68
C LYS A 268 -9.61 -27.59 -11.92
N THR A 269 -8.82 -27.35 -10.88
CA THR A 269 -7.36 -27.25 -10.88
C THR A 269 -6.75 -28.56 -10.42
#